data_AF-A0A7X0LEU7-F1
#
_entry.id   AF-A0A7X0LEU7-F1
#
_cell.length_a   1.000
_cell.length_b   1.000
_cell.length_c   1.000
_cell.angle_alpha   90.00
_cell.angle_beta   90.00
_cell.angle_gamma   90.00
#
_symmetry.space_group_name_H-M   'P 1'
#
loop_
_entity.id
_entity.type
_entity.pdbx_description
1 polymer ?
#
loop_
_entity_poly.entity_id
_entity_poly.type
_entity_poly.pdbx_seq_one_letter_code
_entity_poly.pdbx_strand_id
1 'polypeptide(L)'
;MTTTGVSRMFRNASRPNHWSVVAVGCVAALGIAAAAVPAAAAPATDSNDRYTAQEIHTFLEDFYGEHGPGDFARTYGISPQLKEKVADNPEFDVLLCAQNIPASIDIGPVTTAQSARVGWATVSTYWNGGSDKADFTAYVDLDATRPIQLLDVECGSEG
;
A
#
# COMPACT_ATOMS: atom_id res chain seq x y z
N MET A 1 8.79 -58.00 -14.78
CA MET A 1 7.75 -58.50 -15.71
C MET A 1 6.55 -57.58 -15.49
N THR A 2 6.11 -56.68 -16.37
CA THR A 2 5.90 -56.79 -17.82
C THR A 2 5.73 -55.38 -18.43
N THR A 3 6.51 -55.08 -19.48
CA THR A 3 6.20 -54.39 -20.75
C THR A 3 5.02 -53.39 -20.85
N THR A 4 5.40 -52.13 -21.13
CA THR A 4 4.96 -51.20 -22.21
C THR A 4 3.48 -50.87 -22.46
N GLY A 5 3.22 -49.55 -22.57
CA GLY A 5 2.09 -49.01 -23.33
C GLY A 5 2.14 -47.49 -23.50
N VAL A 6 2.81 -47.00 -24.54
CA VAL A 6 2.73 -45.59 -25.00
C VAL A 6 1.55 -45.47 -25.96
N SER A 7 0.65 -44.51 -25.72
CA SER A 7 -0.26 -43.98 -26.76
C SER A 7 -0.16 -42.45 -26.78
N ARG A 8 0.47 -41.95 -27.84
CA ARG A 8 0.28 -40.57 -28.33
C ARG A 8 -1.04 -40.49 -29.11
N MET A 9 -1.39 -39.24 -29.47
CA MET A 9 -2.43 -38.79 -30.42
C MET A 9 -3.76 -38.51 -29.69
N PHE A 10 -4.42 -37.36 -29.83
CA PHE A 10 -4.63 -36.53 -31.01
C PHE A 10 -4.84 -35.04 -30.63
N ARG A 11 -4.30 -34.14 -31.44
CA ARG A 11 -4.82 -32.78 -31.64
C ARG A 11 -5.98 -32.86 -32.65
N ASN A 12 -7.12 -32.24 -32.34
CA ASN A 12 -8.17 -31.86 -33.31
C ASN A 12 -9.05 -30.79 -32.61
N ALA A 13 -8.94 -29.49 -32.88
CA ALA A 13 -9.37 -28.71 -34.04
C ALA A 13 -10.90 -28.43 -34.13
N SER A 14 -11.22 -27.12 -34.17
CA SER A 14 -12.39 -26.44 -34.80
C SER A 14 -13.75 -26.45 -34.05
N ARG A 15 -14.21 -25.32 -33.46
CA ARG A 15 -14.96 -24.15 -34.03
C ARG A 15 -16.44 -24.49 -34.38
N PRO A 16 -17.37 -23.53 -34.55
CA PRO A 16 -17.64 -22.22 -33.90
C PRO A 16 -19.15 -22.04 -33.58
N ASN A 17 -19.61 -20.93 -32.99
CA ASN A 17 -21.02 -20.51 -33.07
C ASN A 17 -21.14 -18.99 -32.86
N HIS A 18 -20.97 -18.20 -33.92
CA HIS A 18 -22.04 -17.45 -34.59
C HIS A 18 -23.02 -16.72 -33.64
N TRP A 19 -22.90 -15.40 -33.57
CA TRP A 19 -24.09 -14.56 -33.52
C TRP A 19 -23.88 -13.40 -34.48
N SER A 20 -24.82 -13.29 -35.40
CA SER A 20 -24.86 -12.36 -36.51
C SER A 20 -24.93 -10.90 -36.08
N VAL A 21 -24.26 -10.09 -36.89
CA VAL A 21 -24.34 -8.64 -36.99
C VAL A 21 -25.75 -8.20 -37.37
N VAL A 22 -26.27 -7.16 -36.71
CA VAL A 22 -27.31 -6.28 -37.27
C VAL A 22 -26.72 -4.87 -37.29
N ALA A 23 -26.49 -4.36 -38.50
CA ALA A 23 -26.18 -2.96 -38.77
C ALA A 23 -27.50 -2.20 -38.98
N VAL A 24 -27.53 -0.92 -38.59
CA VAL A 24 -28.16 0.23 -39.28
C VAL A 24 -28.35 1.36 -38.26
N GLY A 25 -27.82 2.55 -38.56
CA GLY A 25 -28.24 3.79 -37.92
C GLY A 25 -27.13 4.82 -37.67
N CYS A 26 -26.59 5.45 -38.71
CA CYS A 26 -25.85 6.70 -38.56
C CYS A 26 -26.82 7.82 -38.13
N VAL A 27 -26.70 8.28 -36.89
CA VAL A 27 -27.09 9.63 -36.50
C VAL A 27 -25.84 10.30 -35.94
N ALA A 28 -25.31 11.25 -36.70
CA ALA A 28 -24.17 12.06 -36.31
C ALA A 28 -24.59 13.01 -35.18
N ALA A 29 -24.38 12.60 -33.93
CA ALA A 29 -24.28 13.52 -32.80
C ALA A 29 -22.79 13.81 -32.60
N LEU A 30 -22.36 15.03 -32.95
CA LEU A 30 -21.05 15.58 -32.60
C LEU A 30 -21.01 15.79 -31.07
N GLY A 31 -20.84 14.69 -30.34
CA GLY A 31 -20.51 14.73 -28.92
C GLY A 31 -19.04 15.11 -28.78
N ILE A 32 -18.76 16.21 -28.09
CA ILE A 32 -17.42 16.62 -27.70
C ILE A 32 -16.86 15.51 -26.82
N ALA A 33 -16.07 14.61 -27.40
CA ALA A 33 -15.26 13.68 -26.65
C ALA A 33 -14.18 14.53 -25.96
N ALA A 34 -14.43 14.93 -24.71
CA ALA A 34 -13.39 15.40 -23.83
C ALA A 34 -12.42 14.21 -23.64
N ALA A 35 -11.34 14.20 -24.42
CA ALA A 35 -10.24 13.28 -24.21
C ALA A 35 -9.74 13.53 -22.79
N ALA A 36 -10.02 12.59 -21.87
CA ALA A 36 -9.38 12.58 -20.57
C ALA A 36 -7.88 12.48 -20.81
N VAL A 37 -7.18 13.61 -20.68
CA VAL A 37 -5.72 13.60 -20.67
C VAL A 37 -5.30 12.77 -19.46
N PRO A 38 -4.49 11.71 -19.63
CA PRO A 38 -3.99 10.99 -18.48
C PRO A 38 -3.19 11.98 -17.63
N ALA A 39 -3.63 12.18 -16.38
CA ALA A 39 -2.87 12.96 -15.43
C ALA A 39 -1.52 12.25 -15.25
N ALA A 40 -0.44 12.93 -15.60
CA ALA A 40 0.89 12.41 -15.35
C ALA A 40 1.05 12.29 -13.83
N ALA A 41 1.33 11.08 -13.34
CA ALA A 41 1.64 10.87 -11.94
C ALA A 41 2.89 11.69 -11.58
N ALA A 42 2.84 12.37 -10.43
CA ALA A 42 4.01 13.03 -9.88
C ALA A 42 5.12 11.98 -9.66
N PRO A 43 6.40 12.35 -9.80
CA PRO A 43 7.48 11.42 -9.52
C PRO A 43 7.47 11.02 -8.04
N ALA A 44 7.59 9.71 -7.78
CA ALA A 44 7.68 9.16 -6.43
C ALA A 44 8.98 9.57 -5.72
N THR A 45 10.01 9.94 -6.48
CA THR A 45 11.35 10.26 -5.99
C THR A 45 11.82 11.65 -6.42
N ASP A 46 12.73 12.23 -5.65
CA ASP A 46 13.44 13.47 -5.97
C ASP A 46 14.67 13.22 -6.87
N SER A 47 15.39 14.29 -7.21
CA SER A 47 16.60 14.24 -8.05
C SER A 47 17.80 13.52 -7.40
N ASN A 48 17.70 13.12 -6.14
CA ASN A 48 18.74 12.40 -5.38
C ASN A 48 18.33 10.95 -5.06
N ASP A 49 17.34 10.42 -5.80
CA ASP A 49 16.75 9.09 -5.60
C ASP A 49 16.21 8.91 -4.17
N ARG A 50 15.55 9.94 -3.63
CA ARG A 50 14.86 9.90 -2.34
C ARG A 50 13.37 9.91 -2.51
N TYR A 51 12.65 9.11 -1.73
CA TYR A 51 11.20 9.18 -1.69
C TYR A 51 10.73 10.59 -1.28
N THR A 52 9.72 11.09 -1.99
CA THR A 52 9.13 12.40 -1.71
C THR A 52 8.23 12.32 -0.46
N ALA A 53 7.94 13.47 0.16
CA ALA A 53 7.00 13.54 1.27
C ALA A 53 5.61 12.99 0.89
N GLN A 54 5.17 13.23 -0.36
CA GLN A 54 3.90 12.72 -0.86
C GLN A 54 3.91 11.19 -0.98
N GLU A 55 5.00 10.61 -1.50
CA GLU A 55 5.12 9.16 -1.63
C GLU A 55 5.13 8.47 -0.26
N ILE A 56 5.80 9.07 0.73
CA ILE A 56 5.80 8.56 2.11
C ILE A 56 4.40 8.65 2.73
N HIS A 57 3.66 9.73 2.45
CA HIS A 57 2.29 9.88 2.93
C HIS A 57 1.41 8.77 2.37
N THR A 58 1.46 8.53 1.06
CA THR A 58 0.75 7.42 0.40
C THR A 58 1.14 6.08 1.00
N PHE A 59 2.44 5.84 1.23
CA PHE A 59 2.91 4.62 1.89
C PHE A 59 2.30 4.46 3.29
N LEU A 60 2.26 5.52 4.10
CA LEU A 60 1.70 5.46 5.45
C LEU A 60 0.18 5.24 5.44
N GLU A 61 -0.55 5.87 4.51
CA GLU A 61 -1.98 5.63 4.32
C GLU A 61 -2.26 4.17 3.94
N ASP A 62 -1.51 3.62 2.99
CA ASP A 62 -1.65 2.22 2.58
C ASP A 62 -1.19 1.23 3.67
N PHE A 63 -0.12 1.58 4.39
CA PHE A 63 0.46 0.75 5.44
C PHE A 63 -0.50 0.63 6.63
N TYR A 64 -1.03 1.75 7.13
CA TYR A 64 -1.94 1.74 8.28
C TYR A 64 -3.38 1.42 7.89
N GLY A 65 -3.83 1.82 6.70
CA GLY A 65 -5.24 1.68 6.33
C GLY A 65 -6.19 2.28 7.37
N GLU A 66 -7.40 1.73 7.45
CA GLU A 66 -8.43 2.24 8.37
C GLU A 66 -8.23 1.79 9.83
N HIS A 67 -7.69 0.59 10.06
CA HIS A 67 -7.64 -0.04 11.39
C HIS A 67 -6.24 -0.46 11.83
N GLY A 68 -5.22 -0.23 11.00
CA GLY A 68 -3.86 -0.66 11.25
C GLY A 68 -3.32 -1.62 10.20
N PRO A 69 -2.01 -1.91 10.25
CA PRO A 69 -1.35 -2.70 9.22
C PRO A 69 -1.84 -4.14 9.19
N GLY A 70 -2.18 -4.61 8.00
CA GLY A 70 -2.49 -6.02 7.75
C GLY A 70 -1.24 -6.90 7.72
N ASP A 71 -1.43 -8.23 7.63
CA ASP A 71 -0.35 -9.22 7.72
C ASP A 71 0.80 -8.98 6.72
N PHE A 72 0.45 -8.55 5.49
CA PHE A 72 1.44 -8.27 4.46
C PHE A 72 2.33 -7.07 4.83
N ALA A 73 1.72 -5.96 5.29
CA ALA A 73 2.43 -4.76 5.72
C ALA A 73 3.31 -5.06 6.95
N ARG A 74 2.80 -5.84 7.90
CA ARG A 74 3.58 -6.31 9.07
C ARG A 74 4.75 -7.22 8.69
N THR A 75 4.62 -8.00 7.62
CA THR A 75 5.67 -8.92 7.19
C THR A 75 6.74 -8.23 6.33
N TYR A 76 6.34 -7.33 5.43
CA TYR A 76 7.23 -6.80 4.38
C TYR A 76 7.43 -5.29 4.41
N GLY A 77 6.53 -4.55 5.08
CA GLY A 77 6.54 -3.08 5.15
C GLY A 77 7.29 -2.50 6.34
N ILE A 78 7.91 -3.33 7.19
CA ILE A 78 8.68 -2.89 8.36
C ILE A 78 10.14 -3.34 8.29
N SER A 79 11.03 -2.50 8.83
CA SER A 79 12.46 -2.76 8.90
C SER A 79 12.79 -4.00 9.76
N PRO A 80 13.93 -4.67 9.54
CA PRO A 80 14.38 -5.76 10.41
C PRO A 80 14.45 -5.36 11.89
N GLN A 81 14.90 -4.14 12.18
CA GLN A 81 15.02 -3.63 13.55
C GLN A 81 13.63 -3.45 14.20
N LEU A 82 12.64 -2.95 13.43
CA LEU A 82 11.28 -2.81 13.94
C LEU A 82 10.61 -4.18 14.14
N LYS A 83 10.96 -5.20 13.34
CA LYS A 83 10.49 -6.58 13.57
C LYS A 83 10.96 -7.13 14.91
N GLU A 84 12.21 -6.89 15.27
CA GLU A 84 12.76 -7.29 16.57
C GLU A 84 12.00 -6.58 17.70
N LYS A 85 11.80 -5.26 17.59
CA LYS A 85 11.01 -4.48 18.56
C LYS A 85 9.59 -5.01 18.73
N VAL A 86 8.91 -5.38 17.64
CA VAL A 86 7.58 -6.01 17.68
C VAL A 86 7.63 -7.38 18.37
N ALA A 87 8.63 -8.22 18.04
CA ALA A 87 8.76 -9.55 18.62
C ALA A 87 9.05 -9.52 20.13
N ASP A 88 9.78 -8.51 20.59
CA ASP A 88 10.10 -8.31 22.02
C ASP A 88 8.91 -7.78 22.85
N ASN A 89 7.83 -7.34 22.20
CA ASN A 89 6.64 -6.76 22.84
C ASN A 89 5.34 -7.49 22.42
N PRO A 90 5.15 -8.78 22.77
CA PRO A 90 4.01 -9.55 22.28
C PRO A 90 2.64 -9.12 22.85
N GLU A 91 2.63 -8.40 23.98
CA GLU A 91 1.40 -7.95 24.65
C GLU A 91 0.93 -6.56 24.16
N PHE A 92 1.74 -5.88 23.35
CA PHE A 92 1.51 -4.49 22.94
C PHE A 92 1.84 -4.32 21.46
N ASP A 93 0.89 -3.82 20.66
CA ASP A 93 1.15 -3.59 19.25
C ASP A 93 1.99 -2.34 19.06
N VAL A 94 3.30 -2.52 18.97
CA VAL A 94 4.29 -1.45 18.76
C VAL A 94 3.98 -0.62 17.52
N LEU A 95 3.34 -1.20 16.49
CA LEU A 95 3.03 -0.47 15.26
C LEU A 95 1.87 0.50 15.44
N LEU A 96 0.96 0.22 16.38
CA LEU A 96 -0.21 1.06 16.67
C LEU A 96 -0.08 1.82 17.98
N CYS A 97 0.99 1.56 18.74
CA CYS A 97 1.14 2.04 20.10
C CYS A 97 -0.08 1.75 20.99
N ALA A 98 -0.69 0.57 20.82
CA ALA A 98 -1.94 0.23 21.49
C ALA A 98 -2.07 -1.28 21.76
N GLN A 99 -2.94 -1.64 22.70
CA GLN A 99 -3.31 -3.04 22.99
C GLN A 99 -4.52 -3.52 22.15
N ASN A 100 -5.29 -2.59 21.57
CA ASN A 100 -6.53 -2.88 20.86
C ASN A 100 -6.54 -2.20 19.48
N ILE A 101 -7.33 -2.75 18.56
CA ILE A 101 -7.49 -2.23 17.21
C ILE A 101 -8.27 -0.90 17.23
N PRO A 102 -7.76 0.19 16.63
CA PRO A 102 -8.48 1.46 16.52
C PRO A 102 -9.67 1.37 15.56
N ALA A 103 -10.66 2.23 15.79
CA ALA A 103 -11.81 2.37 14.91
C ALA A 103 -11.45 3.11 13.62
N SER A 104 -10.54 4.08 13.68
CA SER A 104 -9.99 4.78 12.52
C SER A 104 -8.56 5.26 12.79
N ILE A 105 -7.82 5.51 11.70
CA ILE A 105 -6.46 6.07 11.74
C ILE A 105 -6.38 7.22 10.74
N ASP A 106 -5.80 8.35 11.17
CA ASP A 106 -5.46 9.47 10.31
C ASP A 106 -3.94 9.65 10.24
N ILE A 107 -3.43 9.95 9.05
CA ILE A 107 -2.04 10.27 8.81
C ILE A 107 -1.89 11.79 8.69
N GLY A 108 -1.02 12.36 9.52
CA GLY A 108 -0.67 13.77 9.48
C GLY A 108 0.29 14.12 8.33
N PRO A 109 0.62 15.41 8.17
CA PRO A 109 1.56 15.84 7.15
C PRO A 109 2.94 15.22 7.37
N VAL A 110 3.56 14.76 6.27
CA VAL A 110 4.91 14.20 6.29
C VAL A 110 5.96 15.31 6.28
N THR A 111 6.94 15.19 7.17
CA THR A 111 8.19 15.96 7.16
C THR A 111 9.35 15.06 6.74
N THR A 112 10.31 15.59 5.97
CA THR A 112 11.50 14.83 5.54
C THR A 112 12.79 15.52 5.96
N ALA A 113 13.73 14.75 6.50
CA ALA A 113 15.11 15.16 6.70
C ALA A 113 16.02 14.46 5.67
N GLN A 114 16.30 15.16 4.57
CA GLN A 114 17.07 14.62 3.44
C GLN A 114 18.49 14.19 3.83
N SER A 115 19.13 14.90 4.76
CA SER A 115 20.46 14.55 5.28
C SER A 115 20.48 13.28 6.14
N ALA A 116 19.38 13.00 6.84
CA ALA A 116 19.21 11.80 7.66
C ALA A 116 18.62 10.63 6.85
N ARG A 117 18.11 10.88 5.65
CA ARG A 117 17.37 9.93 4.80
C ARG A 117 16.14 9.34 5.51
N VAL A 118 15.47 10.16 6.33
CA VAL A 118 14.26 9.75 7.06
C VAL A 118 13.13 10.74 6.81
N GLY A 119 11.93 10.22 6.58
CA GLY A 119 10.67 10.95 6.67
C GLY A 119 9.87 10.53 7.89
N TRP A 120 9.03 11.41 8.41
CA TRP A 120 8.13 11.09 9.50
C TRP A 120 6.81 11.82 9.40
N ALA A 121 5.77 11.21 9.97
CA ALA A 121 4.47 11.82 10.17
C ALA A 121 3.91 11.45 11.54
N THR A 122 3.06 12.33 12.06
CA THR A 122 2.19 11.99 13.19
C THR A 122 1.07 11.09 12.69
N VAL A 123 0.83 9.99 13.39
CA VAL A 123 -0.29 9.08 13.17
C VAL A 123 -1.25 9.25 14.33
N SER A 124 -2.51 9.56 14.02
CA SER A 124 -3.59 9.72 14.98
C SER A 124 -4.49 8.49 14.93
N THR A 125 -4.71 7.86 16.07
CA THR A 125 -5.58 6.70 16.21
C THR A 125 -6.78 7.07 17.06
N TYR A 126 -7.95 6.53 16.71
CA TYR A 126 -9.21 6.87 17.35
C TYR A 126 -9.95 5.62 17.81
N TRP A 127 -10.49 5.66 19.02
CA TRP A 127 -11.34 4.62 19.61
C TRP A 127 -12.68 5.18 20.03
N ASN A 128 -13.64 4.28 20.29
CA ASN A 128 -14.97 4.64 20.80
C ASN A 128 -15.67 5.73 19.96
N GLY A 129 -15.58 5.61 18.63
CA GLY A 129 -16.17 6.56 17.69
C GLY A 129 -15.52 7.94 17.67
N GLY A 130 -14.25 8.05 18.11
CA GLY A 130 -13.48 9.30 18.12
C GLY A 130 -13.39 10.01 19.47
N SER A 131 -13.96 9.42 20.53
CA SER A 131 -13.93 10.01 21.88
C SER A 131 -12.57 9.84 22.57
N ASP A 132 -11.87 8.75 22.25
CA ASP A 132 -10.53 8.47 22.72
C ASP A 132 -9.57 8.56 21.54
N LYS A 133 -8.45 9.27 21.73
CA LYS A 133 -7.46 9.52 20.69
C LYS A 133 -6.06 9.35 21.26
N ALA A 134 -5.16 8.76 20.48
CA ALA A 134 -3.73 8.73 20.74
C ALA A 134 -2.96 9.15 19.50
N ASP A 135 -1.80 9.76 19.72
CA ASP A 135 -0.90 10.21 18.68
C ASP A 135 0.48 9.55 18.86
N PHE A 136 1.08 9.12 17.77
CA PHE A 136 2.45 8.61 17.75
C PHE A 136 3.17 9.05 16.47
N THR A 137 4.49 8.88 16.42
CA THR A 137 5.29 9.26 15.24
C THR A 137 5.77 8.02 14.50
N ALA A 138 5.51 7.97 13.19
CA ALA A 138 5.97 6.92 12.30
C ALA A 138 7.18 7.42 11.49
N TYR A 139 8.30 6.69 11.51
CA TYR A 139 9.53 7.02 10.78
C TYR A 139 9.73 6.08 9.60
N VAL A 140 10.06 6.62 8.43
CA VAL A 140 10.12 5.91 7.15
C VAL A 140 11.45 6.16 6.44
N ASP A 141 12.02 5.13 5.81
CA ASP A 141 13.24 5.25 5.00
C ASP A 141 12.97 6.07 3.73
N LEU A 142 13.87 7.00 3.39
CA LEU A 142 13.82 7.76 2.14
C LEU A 142 14.57 7.09 0.99
N ASP A 143 15.31 6.00 1.24
CA ASP A 143 16.16 5.37 0.25
C ASP A 143 15.40 4.63 -0.85
N ALA A 144 15.17 5.31 -1.99
CA ALA A 144 14.43 4.75 -3.11
C ALA A 144 15.18 3.68 -3.92
N THR A 145 16.38 3.30 -3.49
CA THR A 145 17.08 2.12 -4.03
C THR A 145 16.52 0.81 -3.48
N ARG A 146 15.66 0.88 -2.46
CA ARG A 146 15.01 -0.26 -1.80
C ARG A 146 13.51 0.03 -1.63
N PRO A 147 12.67 -0.99 -1.43
CA PRO A 147 11.26 -0.77 -1.09
C PRO A 147 11.10 0.11 0.15
N ILE A 148 10.07 0.98 0.16
CA ILE A 148 9.72 1.80 1.32
C ILE A 148 9.45 0.90 2.52
N GLN A 149 10.03 1.26 3.67
CA GLN A 149 9.82 0.56 4.93
C GLN A 149 9.63 1.54 6.07
N LEU A 150 8.74 1.19 6.99
CA LEU A 150 8.65 1.79 8.31
C LEU A 150 9.88 1.37 9.12
N LEU A 151 10.67 2.36 9.52
CA LEU A 151 11.91 2.18 10.25
C LEU A 151 11.66 2.03 11.75
N ASP A 152 10.82 2.87 12.32
CA ASP A 152 10.48 2.87 13.74
C ASP A 152 9.13 3.54 13.98
N VAL A 153 8.57 3.28 15.15
CA VAL A 153 7.41 3.96 15.71
C VAL A 153 7.76 4.47 17.09
N GLU A 154 7.62 5.77 17.30
CA GLU A 154 7.76 6.41 18.60
C GLU A 154 6.37 6.66 19.18
N CYS A 155 5.99 5.80 20.13
CA CYS A 155 4.79 6.00 20.93
C CYS A 155 4.98 7.24 21.79
N GLY A 156 4.10 8.23 21.64
CA GLY A 156 4.04 9.33 22.59
C GLY A 156 3.77 8.77 23.98
N SER A 157 4.27 9.44 25.02
CA SER A 157 3.80 9.17 26.37
C SER A 157 2.32 9.53 26.42
N GLU A 158 1.48 8.50 26.62
CA GLU A 158 0.05 8.62 26.90
C GLU A 158 -0.17 9.72 27.96
N GLY A 159 -1.13 10.62 27.72
CA GLY A 159 -1.51 11.65 28.69
C GLY A 159 -2.25 11.07 29.87
#